data_AF-A0AAW4D4P2-F1
#
_entry.id   AF-A0AAW4D4P2-F1
#
_cell.length_a   1.000
_cell.length_b   1.000
_cell.length_c   1.000
_cell.angle_alpha   90.00
_cell.angle_beta   90.00
_cell.angle_gamma   90.00
#
_symmetry.space_group_name_H-M   'P 1'
#
loop_
_entity.id
_entity.type
_entity.pdbx_description
1 polymer ?
#
loop_
_entity_poly.entity_id
_entity_poly.type
_entity_poly.pdbx_seq_one_letter_code
_entity_poly.pdbx_strand_id
1 'polypeptide(L)' 'MSRPAKAIAAGTPDDLVRLRDEIAMTALNAMIIAGGWGYTDAQGNRHNHQTMPQYSEAAYAFADVMLEAREKH' A
#
# COMPACT_ATOMS: atom_id res chain seq x y z
N MET A 1 -27.13 -5.52 -8.28
CA MET A 1 -25.89 -5.36 -7.49
C MET A 1 -25.10 -6.64 -7.62
N SER A 2 -23.99 -6.63 -8.36
CA SER A 2 -23.20 -7.84 -8.54
C SER A 2 -21.74 -7.50 -8.74
N ARG A 3 -20.94 -7.83 -7.74
CA ARG A 3 -19.66 -8.54 -7.89
C ARG A 3 -19.46 -9.33 -6.61
N PRO A 4 -19.30 -10.66 -6.68
CA PRO A 4 -18.71 -11.36 -5.55
C PRO A 4 -17.28 -10.84 -5.47
N ALA A 5 -16.88 -10.33 -4.30
CA ALA A 5 -15.47 -10.28 -3.96
C ALA A 5 -14.98 -11.72 -4.05
N LYS A 6 -14.46 -12.08 -5.23
CA LYS A 6 -13.79 -13.35 -5.45
C LYS A 6 -12.69 -13.31 -4.41
N ALA A 7 -12.86 -14.07 -3.34
CA ALA A 7 -11.82 -14.33 -2.37
C ALA A 7 -10.59 -14.65 -3.22
N ILE A 8 -9.61 -13.74 -3.19
CA ILE A 8 -8.33 -13.94 -3.86
C ILE A 8 -7.72 -15.07 -3.05
N ALA A 9 -8.07 -16.29 -3.42
CA ALA A 9 -7.40 -17.49 -2.98
C ALA A 9 -5.99 -17.35 -3.56
N ALA A 10 -5.11 -16.75 -2.77
CA ALA A 10 -3.71 -16.54 -3.11
C ALA A 10 -3.13 -17.91 -3.47
N GLY A 11 -2.89 -18.13 -4.76
CA GLY A 11 -2.42 -19.42 -5.27
C GLY A 11 -1.48 -19.32 -6.47
N THR A 12 -1.36 -18.14 -7.10
CA THR A 12 -0.39 -17.92 -8.19
C THR A 12 0.43 -16.64 -7.94
N PRO A 13 1.69 -16.55 -8.41
CA PRO A 13 2.50 -15.33 -8.31
C PRO A 13 1.80 -14.10 -8.91
N ASP A 14 1.08 -14.27 -10.02
CA ASP A 14 0.34 -13.20 -10.69
C ASP A 14 -0.80 -12.64 -9.81
N ASP A 15 -1.44 -13.50 -9.00
CA ASP A 15 -2.46 -13.05 -8.05
C ASP A 15 -1.86 -12.21 -6.91
N LEU A 16 -0.64 -12.54 -6.47
CA LEU A 16 0.06 -11.77 -5.44
C LEU A 16 0.50 -10.40 -5.96
N VAL A 17 0.98 -10.33 -7.20
CA VAL A 17 1.31 -9.06 -7.86
C VAL A 17 0.05 -8.19 -8.00
N ARG A 18 -1.06 -8.76 -8.50
CA ARG A 18 -2.31 -8.01 -8.61
C ARG A 18 -2.83 -7.54 -7.25
N LEU A 19 -2.74 -8.38 -6.23
CA LEU A 19 -3.15 -8.01 -4.87
C LEU A 19 -2.28 -6.88 -4.31
N ARG A 20 -0.96 -6.94 -4.54
CA ARG A 20 -0.02 -5.87 -4.17
C ARG A 20 -0.43 -4.54 -4.79
N ASP A 21 -0.70 -4.55 -6.10
CA ASP A 21 -1.07 -3.35 -6.86
C ASP A 21 -2.42 -2.77 -6.38
N GLU A 22 -3.39 -3.63 -6.07
CA GLU A 22 -4.69 -3.21 -5.51
C GLU A 22 -4.54 -2.55 -4.14
N ILE A 23 -3.71 -3.11 -3.26
CA ILE A 23 -3.40 -2.52 -1.95
C ILE A 23 -2.68 -1.19 -2.15
N ALA A 24 -1.66 -1.15 -3.01
CA ALA A 24 -0.87 0.05 -3.27
C ALA A 24 -1.74 1.18 -3.84
N MET A 25 -2.62 0.91 -4.81
CA MET A 25 -3.53 1.92 -5.38
C MET A 25 -4.52 2.46 -4.34
N THR A 26 -5.03 1.58 -3.48
CA THR A 26 -5.95 1.98 -2.41
C THR A 26 -5.23 2.86 -1.38
N ALA A 27 -4.03 2.45 -0.96
CA ALA A 27 -3.20 3.20 -0.03
C ALA A 27 -2.79 4.56 -0.63
N LEU A 28 -2.35 4.59 -1.88
CA LEU A 28 -1.97 5.81 -2.60
C LEU A 28 -3.09 6.86 -2.57
N ASN A 29 -4.30 6.46 -2.93
CA ASN A 29 -5.46 7.36 -2.90
C ASN A 29 -5.72 7.90 -1.49
N ALA A 30 -5.67 7.03 -0.47
CA ALA A 30 -5.86 7.45 0.92
C ALA A 30 -4.76 8.42 1.39
N MET A 31 -3.51 8.17 1.02
CA MET A 31 -2.37 9.03 1.39
C MET A 31 -2.47 10.43 0.77
N ILE A 32 -2.84 10.50 -0.52
CA ILE A 32 -3.02 11.76 -1.24
C ILE A 32 -4.18 12.56 -0.65
N ILE A 33 -5.32 11.92 -0.41
CA ILE A 33 -6.51 12.58 0.16
C ILE A 33 -6.22 13.12 1.58
N ALA A 34 -5.52 12.33 2.40
CA ALA A 34 -5.19 12.73 3.76
C ALA A 34 -4.12 13.83 3.83
N GLY A 35 -3.17 13.87 2.88
CA GLY A 35 -2.15 14.92 2.76
C GLY A 35 -1.13 15.02 3.91
N GLY A 36 -1.22 14.16 4.93
CA GLY A 36 -0.36 14.17 6.13
C GLY A 36 0.62 12.99 6.24
N TRP A 37 0.70 12.16 5.20
CA TRP A 37 1.58 10.99 5.19
C TRP A 37 3.03 11.39 4.94
N GLY A 38 3.97 10.60 5.48
CA GLY A 38 5.37 10.97 5.59
C GLY A 38 6.15 10.06 6.52
N TYR A 39 7.41 10.41 6.77
CA TYR A 39 8.31 9.69 7.67
C TYR A 39 8.93 10.64 8.71
N THR A 40 9.49 10.06 9.76
CA THR A 40 10.29 10.81 10.75
C THR A 40 11.75 10.45 10.53
N ASP A 41 12.61 11.45 10.39
CA ASP A 41 14.04 11.24 10.22
C ASP A 41 14.72 10.84 11.54
N ALA A 42 16.02 10.53 11.47
CA ALA A 42 16.81 10.16 12.66
C ALA A 42 16.96 11.31 13.68
N GLN A 43 16.64 12.54 13.28
CA GLN A 43 16.70 13.75 14.10
C GLN A 43 15.34 14.06 14.75
N GLY A 44 14.30 13.25 14.47
CA GLY A 44 12.96 13.43 15.01
C GLY A 44 12.08 14.41 14.23
N ASN A 45 12.52 14.91 13.07
CA ASN A 45 11.71 15.81 12.25
C ASN A 45 10.73 15.04 11.39
N ARG A 46 9.49 15.53 11.33
CA ARG A 46 8.44 14.98 10.46
C ARG A 46 8.59 15.53 9.04
N HIS A 47 8.74 14.64 8.07
CA HIS A 47 8.78 14.95 6.65
C HIS A 47 7.55 14.37 5.96
N ASN A 48 6.66 15.24 5.48
CA ASN A 48 5.51 14.80 4.70
C ASN A 48 5.94 14.50 3.26
N HIS A 49 5.29 13.52 2.64
CA HIS A 49 5.40 13.28 1.21
C HIS A 49 4.77 14.44 0.44
N GLN A 50 5.45 14.94 -0.59
CA GLN A 50 5.05 16.11 -1.36
C GLN A 50 4.84 15.81 -2.84
N THR A 51 5.42 14.72 -3.34
CA THR A 51 5.40 14.37 -4.76
C THR A 51 4.75 13.02 -4.99
N MET A 52 4.13 12.84 -6.15
CA MET A 52 3.51 11.56 -6.52
C MET A 52 4.48 10.36 -6.45
N PRO A 53 5.76 10.47 -6.85
CA PRO A 53 6.74 9.41 -6.64
C PRO A 53 6.88 9.00 -5.17
N GLN A 54 6.98 9.97 -4.25
CA GLN A 54 7.10 9.67 -2.81
C GLN A 54 5.85 8.97 -2.26
N TYR A 55 4.67 9.42 -2.67
CA TYR A 55 3.41 8.77 -2.30
C TYR A 55 3.30 7.36 -2.88
N SER A 56 3.71 7.17 -4.13
CA SER A 56 3.71 5.86 -4.80
C SER A 56 4.66 4.89 -4.10
N GLU A 57 5.89 5.30 -3.82
CA GLU A 57 6.88 4.48 -3.10
C GLU A 57 6.35 4.07 -1.71
N ALA A 58 5.79 5.01 -0.95
CA ALA A 58 5.20 4.73 0.36
C ALA A 58 4.02 3.75 0.28
N ALA A 59 3.19 3.87 -0.75
CA ALA A 59 2.05 2.99 -0.96
C ALA A 59 2.47 1.55 -1.30
N TYR A 60 3.49 1.37 -2.14
CA TYR A 60 4.04 0.04 -2.43
C TYR A 60 4.76 -0.57 -1.24
N ALA A 61 5.53 0.21 -0.48
CA ALA A 61 6.14 -0.25 0.76
C ALA A 61 5.08 -0.72 1.79
N PHE A 62 3.97 0.00 1.90
CA PHE A 62 2.84 -0.42 2.74
C PHE A 62 2.21 -1.73 2.24
N ALA A 63 2.02 -1.88 0.93
CA ALA A 63 1.49 -3.10 0.34
C ALA A 63 2.37 -4.32 0.63
N ASP A 64 3.69 -4.15 0.53
CA ASP A 64 4.67 -5.20 0.84
C ASP A 64 4.56 -5.65 2.31
N VAL A 65 4.50 -4.71 3.26
CA VAL A 65 4.31 -5.01 4.69
C VAL A 65 3.00 -5.75 4.94
N MET A 66 1.92 -5.37 4.25
CA MET A 66 0.62 -6.04 4.39
C MET A 66 0.65 -7.49 3.89
N LEU A 67 1.34 -7.75 2.78
CA LEU A 67 1.50 -9.10 2.25
C LEU A 67 2.37 -9.96 3.17
N GLU A 68 3.48 -9.43 3.67
CA GLU A 68 4.32 -10.13 4.65
C GLU A 68 3.56 -10.46 5.94
N ALA A 69 2.73 -9.54 6.44
CA ALA A 69 1.91 -9.77 7.62
C ALA A 69 0.89 -10.89 7.38
N ARG A 70 0.33 -10.98 6.17
CA ARG A 70 -0.59 -12.06 5.77
C ARG A 70 0.08 -13.42 5.74
N GLU A 71 1.34 -13.52 5.33
CA GLU A 71 2.07 -14.81 5.32
C GLU A 71 2.41 -15.32 6.72
N LYS A 72 2.47 -14.42 7.71
CA LYS A 72 2.78 -14.75 9.10
C LYS A 72 1.56 -15.20 9.93
N HIS A 73 0.35 -15.14 9.38
CA HIS A 73 -0.93 -15.42 10.05
C HIS A 73 -1.78 -16.44 9.31
#